data_AF-A0A7K7Z1V8-F1
#
_entry.id   AF-A0A7K7Z1V8-F1
#
_cell.length_a   1.000
_cell.length_b   1.000
_cell.length_c   1.000
_cell.angle_alpha   90.00
_cell.angle_beta   90.00
_cell.angle_gamma   90.00
#
_symmetry.space_group_name_H-M   'P 1'
#
loop_
_entity.id
_entity.type
_entity.pdbx_description
1 polymer ?
#
loop_
_entity_poly.entity_id
_entity_poly.type
_entity_poly.pdbx_seq_one_letter_code
_entity_poly.pdbx_strand_id
1 'polypeptide(L)'
;AFWGWLNAVFNKVDHERIQAVGPDRAASEWLLRCGALVRYQGSPKWQHDYNGLPTGPRGKYRIEAINATDSCIMYRGFDYLDGLEHVTDIRLEKCMYIQDECLQRLSDTSNIQKSLQKLKIISCGNVTDKGILALHKLTNLEYLYLSDLPGIREKEKTFRVLQQALPNLKLELDLE
;
A
#
# COMPACT_ATOMS: atom_id res chain seq x y z
N ALA A 1 9.11 13.34 19.92
CA ALA A 1 10.13 12.38 20.39
C ALA A 1 10.99 11.92 19.20
N PHE A 2 12.24 11.49 19.46
CA PHE A 2 13.22 11.05 18.44
C PHE A 2 12.66 9.99 17.47
N TRP A 3 12.01 8.94 17.99
CA TRP A 3 11.46 7.85 17.16
C TRP A 3 10.38 8.31 16.17
N GLY A 4 9.52 9.24 16.58
CA GLY A 4 8.52 9.83 15.70
C GLY A 4 9.15 10.67 14.57
N TRP A 5 10.23 11.40 14.87
CA TRP A 5 11.01 12.12 13.86
C TRP A 5 11.69 11.15 12.89
N LEU A 6 12.32 10.08 13.38
CA LEU A 6 12.99 9.09 12.56
C LEU A 6 12.03 8.43 11.55
N ASN A 7 10.85 7.99 12.01
CA ASN A 7 9.83 7.42 11.14
C ASN A 7 9.32 8.42 10.09
N ALA A 8 9.18 9.70 10.48
CA ALA A 8 8.79 10.75 9.54
C ALA A 8 9.85 11.00 8.47
N VAL A 9 11.15 10.92 8.81
CA VAL A 9 12.25 11.05 7.85
C VAL A 9 12.29 9.87 6.89
N PHE A 10 12.14 8.64 7.39
CA PHE A 10 12.12 7.44 6.55
C PHE A 10 11.00 7.48 5.50
N ASN A 11 9.86 8.05 5.86
CA ASN A 11 8.71 8.18 4.98
C ASN A 11 8.70 9.51 4.19
N LYS A 12 9.68 10.40 4.37
CA LYS A 12 9.69 11.66 3.61
C LYS A 12 9.93 11.35 2.13
N VAL A 13 9.12 11.99 1.28
CA VAL A 13 9.25 11.88 -0.17
C VAL A 13 10.40 12.75 -0.64
N ASP A 14 11.26 12.17 -1.47
CA ASP A 14 12.36 12.83 -2.12
C ASP A 14 12.04 12.95 -3.62
N HIS A 15 11.51 14.10 -4.01
CA HIS A 15 11.12 14.37 -5.39
C HIS A 15 12.32 14.46 -6.35
N GLU A 16 13.48 14.90 -5.86
CA GLU A 16 14.71 14.91 -6.67
C GLU A 16 15.14 13.47 -6.96
N ARG A 17 15.02 12.57 -5.97
CA ARG A 17 15.28 11.15 -6.19
C ARG A 17 14.32 10.55 -7.20
N ILE A 18 13.02 10.82 -7.11
CA ILE A 18 12.03 10.35 -8.11
C ILE A 18 12.39 10.86 -9.51
N GLN A 19 12.79 12.12 -9.66
CA GLN A 19 13.23 12.66 -10.94
C GLN A 19 14.49 11.96 -11.46
N ALA A 20 15.47 11.67 -10.59
CA ALA A 20 16.72 11.03 -10.97
C ALA A 20 16.56 9.57 -11.39
N VAL A 21 15.86 8.74 -10.59
CA VAL A 21 15.84 7.28 -10.78
C VAL A 21 14.51 6.72 -11.29
N GLY A 22 13.45 7.51 -11.23
CA GLY A 22 12.11 7.12 -11.63
C GLY A 22 11.27 6.65 -10.43
N PRO A 23 9.94 6.64 -10.59
CA PRO A 23 9.01 6.39 -9.49
C PRO A 23 9.16 5.00 -8.91
N ASP A 24 9.21 3.94 -9.73
CA ASP A 24 9.36 2.56 -9.24
C ASP A 24 10.64 2.34 -8.43
N ARG A 25 11.76 2.89 -8.88
CA ARG A 25 13.03 2.75 -8.17
C ARG A 25 13.03 3.53 -6.86
N ALA A 26 12.52 4.76 -6.85
CA ALA A 26 12.42 5.58 -5.64
C ALA A 26 11.43 4.98 -4.62
N ALA A 27 10.29 4.45 -5.09
CA ALA A 27 9.32 3.75 -4.25
C ALA A 27 9.88 2.43 -3.69
N SER A 28 10.65 1.68 -4.47
CA SER A 28 11.35 0.47 -3.99
C SER A 28 12.33 0.81 -2.86
N GLU A 29 13.11 1.89 -3.03
CA GLU A 29 14.02 2.37 -1.98
C GLU A 29 13.26 2.76 -0.71
N TRP A 30 12.10 3.42 -0.83
CA TRP A 30 11.23 3.75 0.30
C TRP A 30 10.63 2.53 0.99
N LEU A 31 10.06 1.62 0.22
CA LEU A 31 9.43 0.42 0.76
C LEU A 31 10.47 -0.42 1.50
N LEU A 32 11.64 -0.67 0.90
CA LEU A 32 12.68 -1.50 1.52
C LEU A 32 13.31 -0.85 2.76
N ARG A 33 13.58 0.46 2.75
CA ARG A 33 14.10 1.13 3.97
C ARG A 33 13.08 1.17 5.10
N CYS A 34 11.79 1.07 4.77
CA CYS A 34 10.69 0.94 5.73
C CYS A 34 10.36 -0.53 6.09
N GLY A 35 11.16 -1.50 5.65
CA GLY A 35 10.98 -2.92 5.98
C GLY A 35 9.95 -3.66 5.12
N ALA A 36 9.41 -3.03 4.07
CA ALA A 36 8.53 -3.67 3.11
C ALA A 36 9.32 -4.31 1.95
N LEU A 37 8.65 -5.18 1.20
CA LEU A 37 9.20 -5.90 0.06
C LEU A 37 8.49 -5.47 -1.22
N VAL A 38 9.20 -5.53 -2.34
CA VAL A 38 8.59 -5.33 -3.67
C VAL A 38 8.90 -6.48 -4.61
N ARG A 39 7.99 -6.75 -5.53
CA ARG A 39 8.19 -7.67 -6.65
C ARG A 39 7.94 -6.93 -7.96
N TYR A 40 8.80 -7.14 -8.93
CA TYR A 40 8.70 -6.49 -10.24
C TYR A 40 7.96 -7.37 -11.26
N GLN A 41 7.39 -6.71 -12.26
CA GLN A 41 6.74 -7.38 -13.40
C GLN A 41 7.65 -8.41 -14.08
N GLY A 42 7.09 -9.57 -14.41
CA GLY A 42 7.81 -10.64 -15.08
C GLY A 42 8.87 -11.34 -14.23
N SER A 43 8.92 -11.07 -12.91
CA SER A 43 9.82 -11.73 -11.99
C SER A 43 9.08 -12.33 -10.79
N PRO A 44 9.37 -13.59 -10.41
CA PRO A 44 8.85 -14.17 -9.17
C PRO A 44 9.63 -13.71 -7.93
N LYS A 45 10.77 -13.03 -8.10
CA LYS A 45 11.69 -12.69 -7.00
C LYS A 45 11.25 -11.43 -6.25
N TRP A 46 11.09 -11.56 -4.94
CA TRP A 46 10.91 -10.45 -4.02
C TRP A 46 12.25 -9.77 -3.68
N GLN A 47 12.25 -8.45 -3.76
CA GLN A 47 13.33 -7.60 -3.28
C GLN A 47 13.10 -7.30 -1.79
N HIS A 48 14.11 -7.62 -0.98
CA HIS A 48 14.08 -7.49 0.48
C HIS A 48 15.35 -6.85 1.03
N ASP A 49 16.46 -6.90 0.29
CA ASP A 49 17.69 -6.21 0.63
C ASP A 49 17.79 -4.89 -0.14
N TYR A 50 17.80 -3.78 0.59
CA TYR A 50 17.93 -2.43 0.03
C TYR A 50 19.20 -2.28 -0.81
N ASN A 51 20.32 -2.83 -0.34
CA ASN A 51 21.61 -2.75 -1.03
C ASN A 51 21.66 -3.63 -2.29
N GLY A 52 20.79 -4.65 -2.33
CA GLY A 52 20.61 -5.56 -3.46
C GLY A 52 19.62 -5.08 -4.53
N LEU A 53 19.07 -3.87 -4.41
CA LEU A 53 18.11 -3.35 -5.40
C LEU A 53 18.72 -3.27 -6.79
N PRO A 54 18.08 -3.88 -7.81
CA PRO A 54 18.70 -4.04 -9.13
C PRO A 54 18.92 -2.68 -9.79
N THR A 55 20.09 -2.52 -10.38
CA THR A 55 20.44 -1.38 -11.21
C THR A 55 20.13 -1.68 -12.68
N GLY A 56 19.87 -0.65 -13.45
CA GLY A 56 19.56 -0.78 -14.87
C GLY A 56 18.98 0.49 -15.47
N PRO A 57 18.61 0.45 -16.75
CA PRO A 57 17.94 1.55 -17.41
C PRO A 57 16.68 2.00 -16.65
N ARG A 58 16.40 3.30 -16.70
CA ARG A 58 15.20 3.90 -16.11
C ARG A 58 13.95 3.19 -16.64
N GLY A 59 13.03 2.85 -15.74
CA GLY A 59 11.75 2.21 -16.09
C GLY A 59 11.83 0.72 -16.47
N LYS A 60 13.02 0.09 -16.38
CA LYS A 60 13.18 -1.35 -16.62
C LYS A 60 12.44 -2.21 -15.58
N TYR A 61 12.52 -1.81 -14.31
CA TYR A 61 11.91 -2.52 -13.20
C TYR A 61 10.67 -1.77 -12.75
N ARG A 62 9.52 -2.41 -12.87
CA ARG A 62 8.20 -1.84 -12.59
C ARG A 62 7.55 -2.63 -11.47
N ILE A 63 7.15 -1.99 -10.38
CA ILE A 63 6.58 -2.65 -9.21
C ILE A 63 5.22 -3.24 -9.60
N GLU A 64 5.06 -4.54 -9.37
CA GLU A 64 3.82 -5.28 -9.56
C GLU A 64 3.15 -5.57 -8.21
N ALA A 65 3.93 -5.98 -7.22
CA ALA A 65 3.41 -6.30 -5.90
C ALA A 65 4.22 -5.67 -4.77
N ILE A 66 3.51 -5.26 -3.72
CA ILE A 66 4.07 -4.70 -2.48
C ILE A 66 3.64 -5.60 -1.33
N ASN A 67 4.60 -6.01 -0.51
CA ASN A 67 4.34 -6.71 0.74
C ASN A 67 4.96 -5.93 1.91
N ALA A 68 4.14 -5.20 2.64
CA ALA A 68 4.50 -4.50 3.84
C ALA A 68 4.02 -5.30 5.05
N THR A 69 4.81 -6.28 5.48
CA THR A 69 4.63 -6.99 6.76
C THR A 69 5.60 -6.42 7.78
N ASP A 70 5.12 -6.06 8.98
CA ASP A 70 5.93 -5.46 10.05
C ASP A 70 6.67 -4.18 9.61
N SER A 71 6.05 -3.42 8.70
CA SER A 71 6.66 -2.24 8.07
C SER A 71 6.32 -0.93 8.81
N CYS A 72 7.25 0.02 8.76
CA CYS A 72 7.06 1.38 9.29
C CYS A 72 6.53 2.39 8.25
N ILE A 73 5.96 1.93 7.13
CA ILE A 73 5.32 2.84 6.16
C ILE A 73 4.14 3.60 6.80
N MET A 74 4.00 4.86 6.43
CA MET A 74 2.93 5.73 6.93
C MET A 74 2.55 6.77 5.86
N TYR A 75 1.44 7.48 6.08
CA TYR A 75 0.85 8.48 5.18
C TYR A 75 1.87 9.34 4.41
N ARG A 76 2.90 9.85 5.08
CA ARG A 76 3.91 10.74 4.49
C ARG A 76 4.66 10.15 3.29
N GLY A 77 4.78 8.83 3.21
CA GLY A 77 5.47 8.14 2.13
C GLY A 77 4.56 7.77 0.96
N PHE A 78 3.24 7.90 1.10
CA PHE A 78 2.32 7.41 0.09
C PHE A 78 2.39 8.20 -1.22
N ASP A 79 2.97 9.41 -1.25
CA ASP A 79 3.21 10.13 -2.51
C ASP A 79 4.26 9.43 -3.41
N TYR A 80 5.07 8.50 -2.89
CA TYR A 80 5.90 7.64 -3.74
C TYR A 80 5.06 6.73 -4.66
N LEU A 81 3.78 6.50 -4.35
CA LEU A 81 2.88 5.68 -5.14
C LEU A 81 2.35 6.41 -6.38
N ASP A 82 2.44 7.74 -6.43
CA ASP A 82 1.80 8.54 -7.50
C ASP A 82 2.27 8.17 -8.90
N GLY A 83 3.54 7.79 -9.05
CA GLY A 83 4.11 7.41 -10.34
C GLY A 83 4.09 5.91 -10.65
N LEU A 84 3.45 5.08 -9.83
CA LEU A 84 3.43 3.63 -10.02
C LEU A 84 2.22 3.18 -10.82
N GLU A 85 2.44 2.78 -12.08
CA GLU A 85 1.36 2.48 -13.03
C GLU A 85 0.96 1.00 -13.08
N HIS A 86 1.66 0.13 -12.36
CA HIS A 86 1.60 -1.32 -12.57
C HIS A 86 1.39 -2.14 -11.29
N VAL A 87 1.08 -1.49 -10.17
CA VAL A 87 0.88 -2.18 -8.89
C VAL A 87 -0.47 -2.87 -8.91
N THR A 88 -0.48 -4.20 -8.92
CA THR A 88 -1.70 -5.03 -8.93
C THR A 88 -1.99 -5.64 -7.56
N ASP A 89 -0.98 -5.81 -6.70
CA ASP A 89 -1.12 -6.52 -5.43
C ASP A 89 -0.46 -5.73 -4.28
N ILE A 90 -1.22 -5.43 -3.23
CA ILE A 90 -0.71 -4.80 -2.00
C ILE A 90 -1.11 -5.64 -0.79
N ARG A 91 -0.15 -5.97 0.06
CA ARG A 91 -0.36 -6.53 1.40
C ARG A 91 0.15 -5.56 2.44
N LEU A 92 -0.73 -5.19 3.38
CA LEU A 92 -0.43 -4.42 4.58
C LEU A 92 -0.70 -5.34 5.78
N GLU A 93 0.34 -5.72 6.50
CA GLU A 93 0.25 -6.64 7.64
C GLU A 93 1.06 -6.10 8.81
N LYS A 94 0.46 -6.03 9.99
CA LYS A 94 1.13 -5.53 11.22
C LYS A 94 1.79 -4.16 11.03
N CYS A 95 1.25 -3.34 10.14
CA CYS A 95 1.77 -1.99 9.88
C CYS A 95 1.18 -1.00 10.88
N MET A 96 1.82 -0.85 12.04
CA MET A 96 1.30 -0.06 13.17
C MET A 96 1.07 1.44 12.87
N TYR A 97 1.64 1.98 11.79
CA TYR A 97 1.47 3.39 11.40
C TYR A 97 0.47 3.61 10.26
N ILE A 98 -0.13 2.54 9.73
CA ILE A 98 -1.23 2.63 8.76
C ILE A 98 -2.51 3.02 9.50
N GLN A 99 -3.17 4.06 8.99
CA GLN A 99 -4.40 4.66 9.52
C GLN A 99 -5.36 4.94 8.36
N ASP A 100 -6.58 5.39 8.67
CA ASP A 100 -7.60 5.69 7.66
C ASP A 100 -7.13 6.66 6.58
N GLU A 101 -6.34 7.68 6.95
CA GLU A 101 -5.78 8.66 6.02
C GLU A 101 -4.82 8.01 5.01
N CYS A 102 -4.14 6.92 5.39
CA CYS A 102 -3.28 6.17 4.47
C CYS A 102 -4.12 5.45 3.42
N LEU A 103 -5.23 4.83 3.83
CA LEU A 103 -6.14 4.14 2.92
C LEU A 103 -6.90 5.13 2.02
N GLN A 104 -7.27 6.29 2.55
CA GLN A 104 -7.83 7.38 1.76
C GLN A 104 -6.82 7.85 0.70
N ARG A 105 -5.57 8.12 1.08
CA ARG A 105 -4.52 8.55 0.15
C ARG A 105 -4.24 7.51 -0.93
N LEU A 106 -4.19 6.23 -0.55
CA LEU A 106 -4.06 5.11 -1.49
C LEU A 106 -5.21 5.13 -2.51
N SER A 107 -6.44 5.25 -2.01
CA SER A 107 -7.65 5.30 -2.83
C SER A 107 -7.74 6.54 -3.72
N ASP A 108 -7.16 7.67 -3.30
CA ASP A 108 -7.10 8.92 -4.09
C ASP A 108 -5.99 8.90 -5.16
N THR A 109 -5.10 7.91 -5.15
CA THR A 109 -3.99 7.81 -6.10
C THR A 109 -4.47 7.27 -7.44
N SER A 110 -4.56 8.11 -8.47
CA SER A 110 -5.15 7.76 -9.78
C SER A 110 -4.52 6.54 -10.43
N ASN A 111 -3.21 6.36 -10.35
CA ASN A 111 -2.55 5.21 -10.95
C ASN A 111 -2.87 3.90 -10.20
N ILE A 112 -2.97 3.97 -8.86
CA ILE A 112 -3.40 2.83 -8.04
C ILE A 112 -4.87 2.47 -8.32
N GLN A 113 -5.77 3.45 -8.49
CA GLN A 113 -7.15 3.18 -8.90
C GLN A 113 -7.22 2.39 -10.21
N LYS A 114 -6.30 2.68 -11.15
CA LYS A 114 -6.25 2.03 -12.46
C LYS A 114 -5.62 0.63 -12.41
N SER A 115 -4.66 0.38 -11.50
CA SER A 115 -3.86 -0.85 -11.55
C SER A 115 -4.17 -1.86 -10.44
N LEU A 116 -4.61 -1.41 -9.26
CA LEU A 116 -4.71 -2.27 -8.08
C LEU A 116 -5.88 -3.24 -8.17
N GLN A 117 -5.58 -4.53 -8.06
CA GLN A 117 -6.55 -5.63 -8.17
C GLN A 117 -6.73 -6.38 -6.85
N LYS A 118 -5.67 -6.50 -6.04
CA LYS A 118 -5.72 -7.24 -4.77
C LYS A 118 -5.15 -6.42 -3.63
N LEU A 119 -5.92 -6.30 -2.56
CA LEU A 119 -5.52 -5.63 -1.33
C LEU A 119 -5.76 -6.55 -0.14
N LYS A 120 -4.76 -6.68 0.72
CA LYS A 120 -4.88 -7.38 2.02
C LYS A 120 -4.51 -6.41 3.13
N ILE A 121 -5.36 -6.29 4.15
CA ILE A 121 -5.13 -5.46 5.33
C ILE A 121 -5.31 -6.33 6.56
N ILE A 122 -4.22 -6.55 7.31
CA ILE A 122 -4.15 -7.55 8.37
C ILE A 122 -3.48 -6.93 9.60
N SER A 123 -4.07 -7.06 10.79
CA SER A 123 -3.48 -6.60 12.05
C SER A 123 -3.02 -5.13 12.02
N CYS A 124 -3.73 -4.28 11.28
CA CYS A 124 -3.45 -2.84 11.18
C CYS A 124 -4.37 -2.09 12.15
N GLY A 125 -4.01 -2.09 13.43
CA GLY A 125 -4.91 -1.72 14.54
C GLY A 125 -5.48 -0.30 14.56
N ASN A 126 -4.95 0.63 13.75
CA ASN A 126 -5.48 1.99 13.64
C ASN A 126 -6.43 2.20 12.45
N VAL A 127 -6.70 1.13 11.67
CA VAL A 127 -7.67 1.18 10.57
C VAL A 127 -9.08 0.99 11.12
N THR A 128 -9.99 1.86 10.70
CA THR A 128 -11.41 1.85 11.09
C THR A 128 -12.32 1.71 9.88
N ASP A 129 -13.63 1.65 10.13
CA ASP A 129 -14.67 1.64 9.09
C ASP A 129 -14.46 2.77 8.06
N LYS A 130 -14.01 3.95 8.51
CA LYS A 130 -13.75 5.11 7.62
C LYS A 130 -12.67 4.80 6.58
N GLY A 131 -11.56 4.18 7.01
CA GLY A 131 -10.46 3.82 6.10
C GLY A 131 -10.87 2.77 5.08
N ILE A 132 -11.65 1.77 5.51
CA ILE A 132 -12.18 0.74 4.60
C ILE A 132 -13.18 1.32 3.61
N LEU A 133 -14.09 2.18 4.05
CA LEU A 133 -15.04 2.87 3.18
C LEU A 133 -14.34 3.78 2.16
N ALA A 134 -13.17 4.32 2.48
CA ALA A 134 -12.41 5.14 1.53
C ALA A 134 -11.98 4.35 0.28
N LEU A 135 -11.86 3.01 0.37
CA LEU A 135 -11.42 2.14 -0.73
C LEU A 135 -12.42 2.05 -1.90
N HIS A 136 -13.62 2.63 -1.79
CA HIS A 136 -14.64 2.63 -2.85
C HIS A 136 -14.17 3.21 -4.20
N LYS A 137 -13.12 4.02 -4.24
CA LYS A 137 -12.57 4.59 -5.48
C LYS A 137 -11.66 3.62 -6.24
N LEU A 138 -11.26 2.51 -5.62
CA LEU A 138 -10.45 1.47 -6.24
C LEU A 138 -11.33 0.57 -7.13
N THR A 139 -11.84 1.14 -8.23
CA THR A 139 -12.87 0.49 -9.07
C THR A 139 -12.40 -0.77 -9.79
N ASN A 140 -11.07 -0.98 -9.90
CA ASN A 140 -10.48 -2.19 -10.45
C ASN A 140 -10.10 -3.23 -9.38
N LEU A 141 -10.41 -2.97 -8.11
CA LEU A 141 -10.13 -3.91 -7.03
C LEU A 141 -11.06 -5.13 -7.17
N GLU A 142 -10.47 -6.29 -7.36
CA GLU A 142 -11.15 -7.56 -7.53
C GLU A 142 -11.23 -8.36 -6.22
N TYR A 143 -10.23 -8.17 -5.35
CA TYR A 143 -10.11 -8.92 -4.11
C TYR A 143 -9.67 -8.03 -2.95
N LEU A 144 -10.44 -8.06 -1.86
CA LEU A 144 -10.10 -7.44 -0.60
C LEU A 144 -10.16 -8.47 0.53
N TYR A 145 -9.08 -8.56 1.31
CA TYR A 145 -9.02 -9.38 2.53
C TYR A 145 -8.79 -8.50 3.74
N LEU A 146 -9.67 -8.61 4.74
CA LEU A 146 -9.58 -7.88 6.00
C LEU A 146 -9.53 -8.88 7.16
N SER A 147 -8.51 -8.77 8.00
CA SER A 147 -8.33 -9.67 9.14
C SER A 147 -7.73 -8.95 10.33
N ASP A 148 -8.20 -9.27 11.53
CA ASP A 148 -7.69 -8.71 12.80
C ASP A 148 -7.62 -7.17 12.77
N LEU A 149 -8.76 -6.52 12.52
CA LEU A 149 -8.88 -5.05 12.50
C LEU A 149 -9.81 -4.58 13.62
N PRO A 150 -9.31 -4.39 14.86
CA PRO A 150 -10.14 -4.04 16.03
C PRO A 150 -10.81 -2.66 15.93
N GLY A 151 -10.39 -1.81 14.99
CA GLY A 151 -11.02 -0.53 14.70
C GLY A 151 -12.30 -0.62 13.86
N ILE A 152 -12.62 -1.78 13.29
CA ILE A 152 -13.86 -2.02 12.54
C ILE A 152 -14.98 -2.36 13.52
N ARG A 153 -15.97 -1.47 13.65
CA ARG A 153 -17.07 -1.61 14.62
C ARG A 153 -18.41 -1.86 13.96
N GLU A 154 -18.60 -1.42 12.72
CA GLU A 154 -19.87 -1.55 12.00
C GLU A 154 -19.72 -2.49 10.79
N LYS A 155 -19.15 -3.69 11.00
CA LYS A 155 -18.70 -4.59 9.91
C LYS A 155 -19.75 -4.85 8.82
N GLU A 156 -21.00 -5.14 9.17
CA GLU A 156 -22.06 -5.42 8.20
C GLU A 156 -22.43 -4.17 7.39
N LYS A 157 -22.45 -3.00 8.02
CA LYS A 157 -22.78 -1.73 7.36
C LYS A 157 -21.65 -1.32 6.42
N THR A 158 -20.41 -1.35 6.91
CA THR A 158 -19.21 -1.05 6.12
C THR A 158 -19.13 -1.93 4.90
N PHE A 159 -19.38 -3.22 5.07
CA PHE A 159 -19.43 -4.19 3.98
C PHE A 159 -20.50 -3.87 2.94
N ARG A 160 -21.75 -3.65 3.38
CA ARG A 160 -22.87 -3.35 2.47
C ARG A 160 -22.57 -2.12 1.62
N VAL A 161 -22.06 -1.05 2.23
CA VAL A 161 -21.71 0.18 1.51
C VAL A 161 -20.58 -0.09 0.51
N LEU A 162 -19.54 -0.82 0.90
CA LEU A 162 -18.43 -1.12 0.01
C LEU A 162 -18.85 -2.01 -1.16
N GLN A 163 -19.69 -3.02 -0.93
CA GLN A 163 -20.25 -3.85 -2.00
C GLN A 163 -21.18 -3.09 -2.93
N GLN A 164 -21.97 -2.13 -2.42
CA GLN A 164 -22.79 -1.27 -3.27
C GLN A 164 -21.94 -0.42 -4.20
N ALA A 165 -20.79 0.07 -3.73
CA ALA A 165 -19.85 0.81 -4.55
C ALA A 165 -19.05 -0.08 -5.51
N LEU A 166 -18.67 -1.29 -5.08
CA LEU A 166 -17.83 -2.22 -5.82
C LEU A 166 -18.54 -3.59 -5.93
N PRO A 167 -19.55 -3.73 -6.80
CA PRO A 167 -20.44 -4.90 -6.82
C PRO A 167 -19.74 -6.21 -7.21
N ASN A 168 -18.61 -6.14 -7.91
CA ASN A 168 -17.83 -7.31 -8.33
C ASN A 168 -16.67 -7.63 -7.37
N LEU A 169 -16.48 -6.85 -6.30
CA LEU A 169 -15.40 -7.06 -5.34
C LEU A 169 -15.64 -8.36 -4.56
N LYS A 170 -14.70 -9.29 -4.67
CA LYS A 170 -14.65 -10.44 -3.76
C LYS A 170 -14.08 -9.97 -2.42
N LEU A 171 -14.94 -9.95 -1.40
CA LEU A 171 -14.54 -9.62 -0.03
C LEU A 171 -14.41 -10.89 0.81
N GLU A 172 -13.31 -11.01 1.54
CA GLU A 172 -13.08 -12.06 2.52
C GLU A 172 -12.73 -11.41 3.87
N LEU A 173 -13.44 -11.82 4.92
CA LEU A 173 -13.42 -11.21 6.24
C LEU A 173 -13.07 -12.25 7.29
N ASP A 174 -12.08 -11.91 8.11
CA ASP A 174 -11.67 -12.64 9.30
C ASP A 174 -11.58 -11.64 10.47
N LEU A 175 -12.74 -11.08 10.80
CA LEU A 175 -12.93 -10.05 11.82
C LEU A 175 -13.82 -10.64 12.93
N GLU A 176 -13.32 -10.63 14.16
CA GLU A 176 -14.09 -11.03 15.36
C GLU A 176 -15.28 -10.08 15.60
#